data_AF-A0A412T319-F1
#
_entry.id   AF-A0A412T319-F1
#
_cell.length_a   1.000
_cell.length_b   1.000
_cell.length_c   1.000
_cell.angle_alpha   90.00
_cell.angle_beta   90.00
_cell.angle_gamma   90.00
#
_symmetry.space_group_name_H-M   'P 1'
#
loop_
_entity.id
_entity.type
_entity.pdbx_description
1 polymer ?
#
loop_
_entity_poly.entity_id
_entity_poly.type
_entity_poly.pdbx_seq_one_letter_code
_entity_poly.pdbx_strand_id
1 'polypeptide(L)' 'MVSPELIELLRYMEKSTNEVAGSCTSQKIKLLHQKVCQIRSNKKVEARFMRAWEEREIERQKAFSEGQNEL' A
#
# COMPACT_ATOMS: atom_id res chain seq x y z
N MET A 1 1.78 5.21 -11.46
CA MET A 1 1.05 5.62 -10.23
C MET A 1 0.09 4.50 -9.86
N VAL A 2 -0.07 4.21 -8.57
CA VAL A 2 -0.95 3.14 -8.09
C VAL A 2 -2.39 3.69 -8.07
N SER A 3 -3.39 2.90 -8.47
CA SER A 3 -4.77 3.40 -8.56
C SER A 3 -5.30 3.79 -7.17
N PRO A 4 -6.01 4.92 -7.04
CA PRO A 4 -6.66 5.32 -5.79
C PRO A 4 -7.64 4.26 -5.27
N GLU A 5 -8.38 3.60 -6.17
CA GLU A 5 -9.34 2.55 -5.77
C GLU A 5 -8.62 1.34 -5.16
N LEU A 6 -7.42 1.00 -5.65
CA LEU A 6 -6.62 -0.07 -5.07
C LEU A 6 -6.15 0.29 -3.66
N ILE A 7 -5.80 1.55 -3.41
CA ILE A 7 -5.38 2.03 -2.08
C ILE A 7 -6.55 1.97 -1.08
N GLU A 8 -7.74 2.42 -1.49
CA GLU A 8 -8.95 2.32 -0.65
C GLU A 8 -9.35 0.87 -0.38
N LEU A 9 -9.28 0.00 -1.39
CA LEU A 9 -9.56 -1.42 -1.25
C LEU A 9 -8.63 -2.09 -0.24
N LEU A 10 -7.34 -1.78 -0.29
CA LEU A 10 -6.34 -2.30 0.64
C LEU A 10 -6.59 -1.80 2.07
N ARG A 11 -6.94 -0.53 2.26
CA ARG A 11 -7.32 0.03 3.58
C ARG A 11 -8.60 -0.59 4.14
N TYR A 12 -9.60 -0.83 3.29
CA TYR A 12 -10.83 -1.52 3.69
C TYR A 12 -10.51 -2.97 4.13
N MET A 13 -9.68 -3.66 3.36
CA MET A 13 -9.24 -5.02 3.66
C MET A 13 -8.42 -5.14 4.93
N GLU A 14 -7.59 -4.14 5.25
CA GLU A 14 -6.83 -4.07 6.50
C GLU A 14 -7.74 -4.01 7.74
N LYS A 15 -8.93 -3.41 7.58
CA LYS A 15 -9.96 -3.35 8.64
C LYS A 15 -10.89 -4.56 8.67
N SER A 16 -10.97 -5.34 7.58
CA SER A 16 -11.74 -6.59 7.55
C SER A 16 -10.85 -7.78 7.91
N THR A 17 -10.95 -8.26 9.14
CA THR A 17 -10.18 -9.40 9.64
C THR A 17 -10.41 -10.65 8.77
N ASN A 18 -9.37 -11.48 8.59
CA ASN A 18 -9.44 -12.76 7.86
C ASN A 18 -10.63 -13.65 8.27
N GLU A 19 -11.11 -13.53 9.52
CA GLU A 19 -12.29 -14.23 10.04
C GLU A 19 -13.60 -13.87 9.30
N VAL A 20 -13.79 -12.60 8.95
CA VAL A 20 -15.00 -12.14 8.24
C VAL A 20 -14.96 -12.58 6.77
N ALA A 21 -13.77 -12.59 6.16
CA ALA A 21 -13.59 -13.10 4.80
C ALA A 21 -13.78 -14.63 4.71
N GLY A 22 -13.36 -15.38 5.75
CA GLY A 22 -13.50 -16.83 5.82
C GLY A 22 -14.95 -17.31 5.99
N SER A 23 -15.76 -16.54 6.72
CA SER A 23 -17.20 -16.83 6.95
C SER A 23 -18.10 -16.31 5.82
N CYS A 24 -17.58 -15.51 4.89
CA CYS A 24 -18.37 -14.94 3.80
C CYS A 24 -18.73 -15.99 2.74
N THR A 25 -20.01 -16.13 2.40
CA THR A 25 -20.50 -17.07 1.37
C THR A 25 -20.35 -16.54 -0.07
N SER A 26 -20.12 -15.23 -0.23
CA SER A 26 -20.01 -14.58 -1.54
C SER A 26 -18.69 -14.94 -2.24
N GLN A 27 -18.78 -15.61 -3.39
CA GLN A 27 -17.60 -15.94 -4.24
C GLN A 27 -16.83 -14.70 -4.70
N LYS A 28 -17.51 -13.58 -5.00
CA LYS A 28 -16.85 -12.34 -5.41
C LYS A 28 -15.96 -11.80 -4.28
N ILE A 29 -16.44 -11.86 -3.04
CA ILE A 29 -15.67 -11.41 -1.87
C ILE A 29 -14.48 -12.34 -1.61
N LYS A 30 -14.63 -13.66 -1.77
CA LYS A 30 -13.51 -14.61 -1.66
C LYS A 30 -12.42 -14.37 -2.71
N LEU A 31 -12.80 -14.14 -3.95
CA LEU A 31 -11.86 -13.85 -5.04
C LEU A 31 -11.11 -12.54 -4.80
N LEU A 32 -11.83 -11.52 -4.33
CA LEU A 32 -11.26 -10.23 -3.97
C LEU A 32 -10.23 -10.38 -2.84
N HIS A 33 -10.58 -11.15 -1.79
CA HIS A 33 -9.70 -11.43 -0.66
C HIS A 33 -8.43 -12.19 -1.09
N GLN A 34 -8.57 -13.20 -1.96
CA GLN A 34 -7.42 -13.91 -2.52
C GLN A 34 -6.47 -12.97 -3.29
N LYS A 35 -7.01 -12.11 -4.15
CA LYS A 35 -6.19 -11.14 -4.89
C LYS A 35 -5.46 -10.18 -3.95
N VAL A 36 -6.12 -9.69 -2.91
CA VAL A 36 -5.49 -8.82 -1.91
C VAL A 36 -4.40 -9.54 -1.13
N CYS A 37 -4.64 -10.78 -0.68
CA CYS A 37 -3.63 -11.59 -0.02
C CYS A 37 -2.40 -11.86 -0.92
N GLN A 38 -2.61 -12.08 -2.23
CA GLN A 38 -1.51 -12.23 -3.19
C GLN A 38 -0.71 -10.95 -3.39
N ILE A 39 -1.37 -9.79 -3.43
CA ILE A 39 -0.69 -8.49 -3.53
C ILE A 39 0.13 -8.25 -2.26
N ARG A 40 -0.43 -8.55 -1.08
CA ARG A 40 0.26 -8.42 0.22
C ARG A 40 1.44 -9.38 0.35
N SER A 41 1.32 -10.62 -0.14
CA SER A 41 2.44 -11.59 -0.09
C SER A 41 3.52 -11.32 -1.13
N ASN A 42 3.27 -10.42 -2.09
CA ASN A 42 4.22 -10.09 -3.13
C ASN A 42 5.27 -9.10 -2.59
N LYS A 43 6.30 -9.64 -1.95
CA LYS A 43 7.47 -8.92 -1.42
C LYS A 43 8.12 -7.95 -2.44
N LYS A 44 8.00 -8.22 -3.74
CA LYS A 44 8.53 -7.35 -4.80
C LYS A 44 7.75 -6.04 -4.92
N VAL A 45 6.45 -6.07 -4.63
CA VAL A 45 5.58 -4.88 -4.60
C VAL A 45 5.88 -4.08 -3.33
N GLU A 46 5.96 -4.72 -2.17
CA GLU A 46 6.36 -4.06 -0.91
C GLU A 46 7.73 -3.39 -1.01
N ALA A 47 8.73 -4.08 -1.58
CA ALA A 47 10.06 -3.51 -1.80
C ALA A 47 10.06 -2.30 -2.75
N ARG A 48 9.19 -2.29 -3.78
CA ARG A 48 9.04 -1.14 -4.68
C ARG A 48 8.39 0.05 -3.98
N PHE A 49 7.40 -0.19 -3.13
CA PHE A 49 6.78 0.86 -2.32
C PHE A 49 7.76 1.46 -1.31
N MET A 50 8.52 0.62 -0.61
CA MET A 50 9.53 1.08 0.35
C MET A 50 10.58 1.95 -0.33
N ARG A 51 11.14 1.53 -1.47
CA ARG A 51 12.10 2.35 -2.23
C ARG A 51 11.52 3.69 -2.68
N ALA A 52 10.29 3.68 -3.21
CA ALA A 52 9.64 4.90 -3.64
C ALA A 52 9.36 5.86 -2.46
N TRP A 53 9.09 5.33 -1.27
CA TRP A 53 8.95 6.11 -0.05
C TRP A 53 10.30 6.70 0.40
N GLU A 54 11.37 5.89 0.40
CA GLU A 54 12.74 6.33 0.73
C GLU A 54 13.22 7.43 -0.22
N GLU A 55 13.02 7.30 -1.54
CA GLU A 55 13.36 8.34 -2.51
C GLU A 55 12.62 9.66 -2.21
N ARG A 56 11.34 9.58 -1.87
CA ARG A 56 10.52 10.75 -1.55
C ARG A 56 10.96 11.44 -0.26
N GLU A 57 11.38 10.67 0.74
CA GLU A 57 11.90 11.22 1.98
C GLU A 57 13.26 11.89 1.75
N ILE A 58 14.15 11.29 0.94
CA ILE A 58 15.43 11.90 0.56
C ILE A 58 15.21 13.24 -0.15
N GLU A 59 14.25 13.30 -1.08
CA GLU A 59 13.92 14.54 -1.80
C GLU A 59 13.38 15.62 -0.87
N ARG A 60 12.53 15.23 0.10
CA ARG A 60 12.04 16.14 1.14
C ARG A 60 13.18 16.70 2.00
N GLN A 61 14.14 15.86 2.39
CA GLN A 61 15.30 16.29 3.18
C GLN A 61 16.23 17.22 2.39
N LYS A 62 16.44 16.95 1.10
CA LYS A 62 17.21 17.85 0.21
C LYS A 62 16.58 19.22 0.10
N ALA A 63 15.26 19.27 -0.17
CA ALA A 63 14.54 20.53 -0.26
C ALA A 63 14.61 21.35 1.05
N PHE A 64 14.59 20.68 2.20
CA PHE A 64 14.77 21.33 3.49
C PHE A 64 16.19 21.88 3.70
N SER A 65 17.21 21.10 3.32
CA SER A 65 18.63 21.51 3.41
C SER A 65 18.96 22.68 2.46
N GLU A 66 18.45 22.64 1.23
CA GLU A 66 18.62 23.73 0.26
C GLU A 66 17.98 25.03 0.76
N GLY A 67 16.77 24.96 1.33
CA GLY A 67 16.11 26.13 1.93
C GLY A 67 16.79 26.68 3.19
N GLN A 68 17.62 25.89 3.89
CA GLN A 68 18.44 26.38 5.00
C GLN A 68 19.74 27.04 4.55
N ASN A 69 20.30 26.65 3.40
CA ASN A 69 21.53 27.23 2.86
C ASN A 69 21.31 28.55 2.10
N GLU A 70 20.05 28.91 1.79
CA GLU A 70 19.68 30.18 1.13
C GLU A 70 19.31 31.32 2.11
N LEU A 71 19.39 31.10 3.43
CA LEU A 71 19.19 32.09 4.51
C LEU A 71 20.53 32.54 5.12
#